data_AF-A0A351ITE2-F1
#
_entry.id   AF-A0A351ITE2-F1
#
_cell.length_a   1.000
_cell.length_b   1.000
_cell.length_c   1.000
_cell.angle_alpha   90.00
_cell.angle_beta   90.00
_cell.angle_gamma   90.00
#
_symmetry.space_group_name_H-M   'P 1'
#
loop_
_entity.id
_entity.type
_entity.pdbx_description
1 polymer ?
#
loop_
_entity_poly.entity_id
_entity_poly.type
_entity_poly.pdbx_seq_one_letter_code
_entity_poly.pdbx_strand_id
1 'polypeptide(L)'
;PTPVADAAPSPVAPYVAAAHARRKIPWWAAGTLMLLPIWAIAYVGTLERPPKQTTGVLATGSHVFEARCASCHGATGGGGSGYALADGEVLATFPTAAAHILWVATGSDGVGLGNPYGDQARGRIVEGGMPAWGDVLTVEEIIGVVLHERARLSGSTDDADLAQAIDDAVHLGELYLQGHLDPTTVTGDEIQELLDSVADGGH
;
A
#
# COMPACT_ATOMS: atom_id res chain seq x y z
N PRO A 1 8.14 53.97 -74.86
CA PRO A 1 7.40 54.13 -73.58
C PRO A 1 8.42 54.15 -72.45
N THR A 2 8.47 55.25 -71.69
CA THR A 2 9.41 55.51 -70.61
C THR A 2 9.12 54.63 -69.38
N PRO A 3 10.13 54.27 -68.57
CA PRO A 3 9.92 53.50 -67.36
C PRO A 3 9.21 54.38 -66.33
N VAL A 4 8.14 53.85 -65.73
CA VAL A 4 7.48 54.50 -64.59
C VAL A 4 8.40 54.34 -63.39
N ALA A 5 8.84 55.46 -62.82
CA ALA A 5 9.63 55.47 -61.60
C ALA A 5 8.79 54.96 -60.44
N ASP A 6 9.29 53.95 -59.72
CA ASP A 6 8.70 53.50 -58.46
C ASP A 6 8.71 54.65 -57.45
N ALA A 7 7.53 55.02 -56.96
CA ALA A 7 7.40 56.05 -55.93
C ALA A 7 8.05 55.59 -54.63
N ALA A 8 8.85 56.47 -54.01
CA ALA A 8 9.49 56.18 -52.73
C ALA A 8 8.43 55.90 -51.63
N PRO A 9 8.67 54.91 -50.74
CA PRO A 9 7.71 54.55 -49.71
C PRO A 9 7.47 55.71 -48.74
N SER A 10 6.19 55.91 -48.35
CA SER A 10 5.79 56.98 -47.44
C SER A 10 6.46 56.87 -46.06
N PRO A 11 6.78 57.99 -45.39
CA PRO A 11 7.43 57.98 -44.09
C PRO A 11 6.51 57.37 -43.02
N VAL A 12 7.10 56.54 -42.16
CA VAL A 12 6.41 55.85 -41.07
C VAL A 12 5.85 56.88 -40.08
N ALA A 13 4.55 56.80 -39.77
CA ALA A 13 3.90 57.78 -38.92
C ALA A 13 4.39 57.73 -37.45
N PRO A 14 4.53 58.87 -36.74
CA PRO A 14 5.08 58.90 -35.37
C PRO A 14 4.30 58.05 -34.37
N TYR A 15 2.98 57.90 -34.55
CA TYR A 15 2.12 57.13 -33.66
C TYR A 15 2.35 55.61 -33.77
N VAL A 16 3.01 55.11 -34.83
CA VAL A 16 3.38 53.69 -34.95
C VAL A 16 4.83 53.40 -34.52
N ALA A 17 5.64 54.42 -34.21
CA ALA A 17 7.05 54.24 -33.84
C ALA A 17 7.22 53.30 -32.62
N ALA A 18 6.36 53.45 -31.62
CA ALA A 18 6.34 52.58 -30.44
C ALA A 18 5.92 51.13 -30.75
N ALA A 19 5.14 50.91 -31.81
CA ALA A 19 4.74 49.56 -32.23
C ALA A 19 5.89 48.83 -32.95
N HIS A 20 6.67 49.55 -33.78
CA HIS A 20 7.82 49.00 -34.48
C HIS A 20 9.03 48.74 -33.58
N ALA A 21 9.16 49.46 -32.47
CA ALA A 21 10.26 49.30 -31.52
C ALA A 21 10.09 48.11 -30.55
N ARG A 22 8.95 47.40 -30.56
CA ARG A 22 8.72 46.28 -29.64
C ARG A 22 9.58 45.08 -30.03
N ARG A 23 10.38 44.57 -29.08
CA ARG A 23 11.09 43.30 -29.25
C ARG A 23 10.07 42.18 -29.40
N LYS A 24 10.17 41.44 -30.51
CA LYS A 24 9.32 40.27 -30.78
C LYS A 24 9.84 39.10 -29.94
N ILE A 25 8.90 38.33 -29.37
CA ILE A 25 9.23 37.07 -28.72
C ILE A 25 9.84 36.16 -29.80
N PRO A 26 11.01 35.56 -29.55
CA PRO A 26 11.60 34.67 -30.52
C PRO A 26 10.74 33.42 -30.64
N TRP A 27 10.61 32.91 -31.87
CA TRP A 27 9.71 31.80 -32.19
C TRP A 27 9.94 30.54 -31.34
N TRP A 28 11.16 30.29 -30.87
CA TRP A 28 11.49 29.18 -29.97
C TRP A 28 10.82 29.30 -28.59
N ALA A 29 10.64 30.52 -28.07
CA ALA A 29 10.07 30.73 -26.73
C ALA A 29 8.58 30.37 -26.69
N ALA A 30 7.86 30.55 -27.80
CA ALA A 30 6.49 30.07 -27.94
C ALA A 30 6.42 28.53 -27.90
N GLY A 31 7.37 27.85 -28.55
CA GLY A 31 7.50 26.40 -28.51
C GLY A 31 7.83 25.87 -27.11
N THR A 32 8.79 26.48 -26.41
CA THR A 32 9.13 26.12 -25.03
C THR A 32 7.94 26.28 -24.09
N LEU A 33 7.21 27.39 -24.17
CA LEU A 33 6.05 27.64 -23.32
C LEU A 33 4.94 26.61 -23.55
N MET A 34 4.76 26.14 -24.78
CA MET A 34 3.79 25.09 -25.13
C MET A 34 4.21 23.69 -24.66
N LEU A 35 5.52 23.42 -24.55
CA LEU A 35 6.07 22.13 -24.11
C LEU A 35 6.15 22.01 -22.58
N LEU A 36 6.18 23.12 -21.83
CA LEU A 36 6.25 23.10 -20.36
C LEU A 36 5.13 22.31 -19.67
N PRO A 37 3.84 22.40 -20.07
CA PRO A 37 2.78 21.60 -19.45
C PRO A 37 2.96 20.10 -19.70
N ILE A 38 3.38 19.73 -20.92
CA ILE A 38 3.61 18.33 -21.30
C ILE A 38 4.80 17.76 -20.51
N TRP A 39 5.89 18.52 -20.43
CA TRP A 39 7.05 18.16 -19.62
C TRP A 39 6.68 18.02 -18.14
N ALA A 40 5.88 18.94 -17.60
CA ALA A 40 5.45 18.87 -16.20
C ALA A 40 4.58 17.64 -15.91
N ILE A 41 3.65 17.29 -16.80
CA ILE A 41 2.83 16.06 -16.67
C ILE A 41 3.72 14.82 -16.75
N ALA A 42 4.63 14.76 -17.73
CA ALA A 42 5.56 13.64 -17.86
C ALA A 42 6.46 13.52 -16.61
N TYR A 43 6.98 14.63 -16.11
CA TYR A 43 7.80 14.70 -14.91
C TYR A 43 7.04 14.24 -13.67
N VAL A 44 5.81 14.72 -13.45
CA VAL A 44 4.95 14.25 -12.35
C VAL A 44 4.65 12.75 -12.48
N GLY A 45 4.38 12.26 -13.69
CA GLY A 45 4.20 10.82 -13.93
C GLY A 45 5.44 9.97 -13.64
N THR A 46 6.65 10.55 -13.71
CA THR A 46 7.88 9.86 -13.23
C THR A 46 8.07 9.91 -11.72
N LEU A 47 7.36 10.79 -11.01
CA LEU A 47 7.35 10.90 -9.56
C LEU A 47 6.18 10.12 -8.92
N GLU A 48 5.14 9.82 -9.68
CA GLU A 48 4.04 8.97 -9.26
C GLU A 48 4.58 7.56 -8.97
N ARG A 49 4.39 7.09 -7.73
CA ARG A 49 4.70 5.70 -7.37
C ARG A 49 3.89 4.78 -8.28
N PRO A 50 4.49 3.72 -8.85
CA PRO A 50 3.77 2.79 -9.70
C PRO A 50 2.51 2.28 -8.98
N PRO A 51 1.39 2.08 -9.69
CA PRO A 51 0.16 1.58 -9.08
C PRO A 51 0.46 0.31 -8.28
N LYS A 52 0.01 0.28 -7.01
CA LYS A 52 0.15 -0.83 -6.06
C LYS A 52 -0.09 -2.15 -6.81
N GLN A 53 0.98 -2.92 -7.00
CA GLN A 53 0.97 -4.10 -7.86
C GLN A 53 0.00 -5.15 -7.30
N THR A 54 -0.58 -5.97 -8.16
CA THR A 54 -1.28 -7.22 -7.82
C THR A 54 -0.34 -8.32 -7.31
N THR A 55 0.84 -7.94 -6.80
CA THR A 55 1.93 -8.77 -6.29
C THR A 55 2.41 -8.11 -5.00
N GLY A 56 2.72 -8.90 -3.97
CA GLY A 56 3.10 -8.41 -2.65
C GLY A 56 2.31 -9.07 -1.52
N VAL A 57 2.66 -8.75 -0.29
CA VAL A 57 2.21 -9.38 0.95
C VAL A 57 0.68 -9.38 1.07
N LEU A 58 -0.01 -8.31 0.67
CA LEU A 58 -1.49 -8.27 0.70
C LEU A 58 -2.15 -9.15 -0.37
N ALA A 59 -1.50 -9.35 -1.52
CA ALA A 59 -1.98 -10.25 -2.56
C ALA A 59 -1.75 -11.71 -2.16
N THR A 60 -0.57 -12.02 -1.60
CA THR A 60 -0.29 -13.31 -0.96
C THR A 60 -1.34 -13.60 0.12
N GLY A 61 -1.62 -12.61 0.97
CA GLY A 61 -2.64 -12.69 2.00
C GLY A 61 -4.05 -12.96 1.49
N SER A 62 -4.49 -12.31 0.40
CA SER A 62 -5.81 -12.58 -0.16
C SER A 62 -5.92 -14.01 -0.68
N HIS A 63 -4.88 -14.53 -1.33
CA HIS A 63 -4.85 -15.90 -1.81
C HIS A 63 -4.91 -16.92 -0.66
N VAL A 64 -4.15 -16.70 0.41
CA VAL A 64 -4.18 -17.54 1.61
C VAL A 64 -5.56 -17.49 2.26
N PHE A 65 -6.14 -16.28 2.41
CA PHE A 65 -7.47 -16.09 2.98
C PHE A 65 -8.53 -16.91 2.24
N GLU A 66 -8.60 -16.77 0.91
CA GLU A 66 -9.53 -17.49 0.05
C GLU A 66 -9.35 -19.01 0.16
N ALA A 67 -8.10 -19.47 0.21
CA ALA A 67 -7.79 -20.90 0.20
C ALA A 67 -8.00 -21.58 1.56
N ARG A 68 -7.82 -20.88 2.69
CA ARG A 68 -7.70 -21.50 4.01
C ARG A 68 -8.64 -20.94 5.07
N CYS A 69 -8.98 -19.65 5.01
CA CYS A 69 -9.70 -18.95 6.09
C CYS A 69 -11.19 -18.77 5.75
N ALA A 70 -11.49 -18.47 4.48
CA ALA A 70 -12.80 -18.09 4.00
C ALA A 70 -13.91 -19.14 4.21
N SER A 71 -13.56 -20.44 4.30
CA SER A 71 -14.55 -21.50 4.52
C SER A 71 -15.23 -21.40 5.88
N CYS A 72 -14.55 -20.85 6.89
CA CYS A 72 -15.07 -20.68 8.25
C CYS A 72 -15.46 -19.22 8.53
N HIS A 73 -14.63 -18.28 8.10
CA HIS A 73 -14.80 -16.85 8.36
C HIS A 73 -15.62 -16.11 7.28
N GLY A 74 -16.09 -16.85 6.27
CA GLY A 74 -16.86 -16.31 5.15
C GLY A 74 -15.99 -15.68 4.06
N ALA A 75 -16.44 -15.75 2.80
CA ALA A 75 -15.70 -15.25 1.63
C ALA A 75 -15.35 -13.76 1.71
N THR A 76 -16.13 -12.97 2.44
CA THR A 76 -15.90 -11.54 2.65
C THR A 76 -15.52 -11.21 4.11
N GLY A 77 -15.14 -12.22 4.91
CA GLY A 77 -14.88 -12.05 6.34
C GLY A 77 -16.14 -11.81 7.18
N GLY A 78 -17.34 -12.09 6.66
CA GLY A 78 -18.61 -11.87 7.38
C GLY A 78 -18.89 -12.85 8.54
N GLY A 79 -18.03 -13.84 8.75
CA GLY A 79 -18.21 -14.92 9.73
C GLY A 79 -18.97 -16.13 9.19
N GLY A 80 -19.21 -17.10 10.06
CA GLY A 80 -19.85 -18.37 9.75
C GLY A 80 -19.69 -19.34 10.91
N SER A 81 -18.97 -20.43 10.69
CA SER A 81 -18.47 -21.28 11.79
C SER A 81 -17.30 -20.63 12.54
N GLY A 82 -16.58 -19.71 11.90
CA GLY A 82 -15.62 -18.80 12.53
C GLY A 82 -16.23 -17.42 12.78
N TYR A 83 -15.59 -16.63 13.64
CA TYR A 83 -16.00 -15.26 13.93
C TYR A 83 -15.89 -14.35 12.71
N ALA A 84 -16.70 -13.28 12.66
CA ALA A 84 -16.54 -12.25 11.65
C ALA A 84 -15.18 -11.57 11.80
N LEU A 85 -14.57 -11.25 10.65
CA LEU A 85 -13.26 -10.59 10.53
C LEU A 85 -13.35 -9.22 9.85
N ALA A 86 -14.46 -8.95 9.16
CA ALA A 86 -14.68 -7.70 8.44
C ALA A 86 -15.21 -6.57 9.36
N ASP A 87 -15.37 -5.38 8.79
CA ASP A 87 -16.05 -4.24 9.41
C ASP A 87 -15.45 -3.79 10.76
N GLY A 88 -14.14 -3.98 10.93
CA GLY A 88 -13.39 -3.59 12.12
C GLY A 88 -13.38 -4.63 13.24
N GLU A 89 -14.02 -5.78 13.06
CA GLU A 89 -14.07 -6.84 14.09
C GLU A 89 -12.69 -7.38 14.45
N VAL A 90 -11.79 -7.53 13.48
CA VAL A 90 -10.40 -7.94 13.76
C VAL A 90 -9.67 -6.88 14.56
N LEU A 91 -9.86 -5.60 14.24
CA LEU A 91 -9.16 -4.50 14.93
C LEU A 91 -9.64 -4.36 16.36
N ALA A 92 -10.94 -4.57 16.60
CA ALA A 92 -11.51 -4.60 17.94
C ALA A 92 -11.09 -5.84 18.76
N THR A 93 -10.78 -6.95 18.09
CA THR A 93 -10.35 -8.19 18.76
C THR A 93 -8.85 -8.22 18.98
N PHE A 94 -8.05 -7.69 18.06
CA PHE A 94 -6.60 -7.66 18.10
C PHE A 94 -6.13 -6.23 17.86
N PRO A 95 -5.81 -5.47 18.93
CA PRO A 95 -5.38 -4.09 18.77
C PRO A 95 -4.09 -3.94 17.95
N THR A 96 -3.20 -4.95 17.97
CA THR A 96 -1.96 -4.97 17.18
C THR A 96 -1.95 -6.10 16.15
N ALA A 97 -1.23 -5.88 15.04
CA ALA A 97 -0.97 -6.92 14.05
C ALA A 97 -0.20 -8.09 14.65
N ALA A 98 0.78 -7.83 15.51
CA ALA A 98 1.57 -8.87 16.17
C ALA A 98 0.71 -9.83 17.01
N ALA A 99 -0.25 -9.31 17.79
CA ALA A 99 -1.18 -10.14 18.55
C ALA A 99 -2.07 -11.00 17.63
N HIS A 100 -2.46 -10.47 16.48
CA HIS A 100 -3.24 -11.21 15.51
C HIS A 100 -2.41 -12.31 14.81
N ILE A 101 -1.19 -12.01 14.40
CA ILE A 101 -0.23 -12.98 13.84
C ILE A 101 0.03 -14.11 14.83
N LEU A 102 0.26 -13.80 16.11
CA LEU A 102 0.45 -14.80 17.15
C LEU A 102 -0.76 -15.74 17.25
N TRP A 103 -1.97 -15.19 17.27
CA TRP A 103 -3.20 -16.00 17.29
C TRP A 103 -3.31 -16.94 16.09
N VAL A 104 -3.03 -16.45 14.87
CA VAL A 104 -3.09 -17.26 13.64
C VAL A 104 -1.98 -18.32 13.62
N ALA A 105 -0.77 -17.98 14.09
CA ALA A 105 0.34 -18.91 14.15
C ALA A 105 0.07 -20.06 15.14
N THR A 106 -0.42 -19.73 16.34
CA THR A 106 -0.56 -20.66 17.47
C THR A 106 -1.89 -21.43 17.48
N GLY A 107 -2.96 -20.84 16.95
CA GLY A 107 -4.29 -21.47 16.90
C GLY A 107 -4.92 -21.74 18.27
N SER A 108 -6.07 -22.42 18.25
CA SER A 108 -6.84 -22.70 19.47
C SER A 108 -6.09 -23.61 20.45
N ASP A 109 -5.43 -24.65 19.94
CA ASP A 109 -4.78 -25.66 20.79
C ASP A 109 -3.55 -25.08 21.50
N GLY A 110 -2.79 -24.21 20.83
CA GLY A 110 -1.62 -23.59 21.44
C GLY A 110 -1.98 -22.54 22.49
N VAL A 111 -3.12 -21.86 22.37
CA VAL A 111 -3.62 -20.95 23.41
C VAL A 111 -4.36 -21.70 24.53
N GLY A 112 -5.04 -22.79 24.20
CA GLY A 112 -5.75 -23.66 25.13
C GLY A 112 -7.22 -23.29 25.35
N LEU A 113 -8.09 -24.31 25.38
CA LEU A 113 -9.54 -24.16 25.58
C LEU A 113 -9.86 -23.42 26.88
N GLY A 114 -10.80 -22.48 26.82
CA GLY A 114 -11.27 -21.71 27.98
C GLY A 114 -10.38 -20.53 28.36
N ASN A 115 -9.20 -20.38 27.75
CA ASN A 115 -8.35 -19.21 27.96
C ASN A 115 -8.86 -18.01 27.14
N PRO A 116 -8.63 -16.77 27.61
CA PRO A 116 -8.92 -15.58 26.83
C PRO A 116 -7.88 -15.39 25.71
N TYR A 117 -8.29 -14.74 24.62
CA TYR A 117 -7.40 -14.32 23.54
C TYR A 117 -7.78 -12.94 23.00
N GLY A 118 -6.82 -12.24 22.39
CA GLY A 118 -7.00 -10.87 21.90
C GLY A 118 -7.22 -9.86 23.02
N ASP A 119 -7.95 -8.78 22.72
CA ASP A 119 -8.34 -7.75 23.68
C ASP A 119 -9.28 -8.34 24.74
N GLN A 120 -8.90 -8.19 26.01
CA GLN A 120 -9.69 -8.66 27.14
C GLN A 120 -11.08 -8.00 27.22
N ALA A 121 -11.21 -6.74 26.78
CA ALA A 121 -12.49 -6.04 26.71
C ALA A 121 -13.44 -6.66 25.67
N ARG A 122 -12.91 -7.36 24.65
CA ARG A 122 -13.72 -8.12 23.70
C ARG A 122 -14.31 -9.39 24.32
N GLY A 123 -13.69 -9.91 25.39
CA GLY A 123 -14.17 -11.06 26.14
C GLY A 123 -14.15 -12.37 25.33
N ARG A 124 -13.26 -12.49 24.35
CA ARG A 124 -13.13 -13.70 23.53
C ARG A 124 -12.47 -14.82 24.34
N ILE A 125 -13.05 -16.02 24.24
CA ILE A 125 -12.57 -17.23 24.89
C ILE A 125 -12.35 -18.30 23.83
N VAL A 126 -11.27 -19.08 23.95
CA VAL A 126 -10.98 -20.17 23.01
C VAL A 126 -12.00 -21.29 23.16
N GLU A 127 -12.81 -21.49 22.12
CA GLU A 127 -13.81 -22.57 22.01
C GLU A 127 -13.32 -23.75 21.14
N GLY A 128 -12.11 -23.65 20.59
CA GLY A 128 -11.55 -24.63 19.66
C GLY A 128 -11.82 -24.30 18.20
N GLY A 129 -11.35 -25.17 17.30
CA GLY A 129 -11.69 -25.14 15.88
C GLY A 129 -10.84 -24.22 15.00
N MET A 130 -10.14 -23.22 15.54
CA MET A 130 -9.14 -22.45 14.78
C MET A 130 -7.81 -23.22 14.77
N PRO A 131 -7.32 -23.72 13.62
CA PRO A 131 -6.05 -24.43 13.54
C PRO A 131 -4.85 -23.52 13.78
N ALA A 132 -3.72 -24.11 14.17
CA ALA A 132 -2.42 -23.46 14.15
C ALA A 132 -1.87 -23.46 12.71
N TRP A 133 -1.30 -22.33 12.29
CA TRP A 133 -0.72 -22.19 10.93
C TRP A 133 0.78 -21.90 10.93
N GLY A 134 1.41 -21.71 12.09
CA GLY A 134 2.81 -21.29 12.22
C GLY A 134 3.81 -22.15 11.44
N ASP A 135 3.63 -23.47 11.50
CA ASP A 135 4.48 -24.48 10.87
C ASP A 135 3.96 -24.94 9.49
N VAL A 136 2.82 -24.42 9.04
CA VAL A 136 2.16 -24.78 7.78
C VAL A 136 2.32 -23.69 6.73
N LEU A 137 2.25 -22.44 7.15
CA LEU A 137 2.37 -21.26 6.31
C LEU A 137 3.71 -20.58 6.59
N THR A 138 4.30 -20.01 5.55
CA THR A 138 5.50 -19.19 5.69
C THR A 138 5.20 -17.92 6.49
N VAL A 139 6.24 -17.27 7.03
CA VAL A 139 6.09 -15.97 7.72
C VAL A 139 5.44 -14.94 6.79
N GLU A 140 5.80 -14.92 5.51
CA GLU A 140 5.20 -14.04 4.50
C GLU A 140 3.70 -14.28 4.35
N GLU A 141 3.27 -15.54 4.30
CA GLU A 141 1.86 -15.92 4.15
C GLU A 141 1.04 -15.57 5.40
N ILE A 142 1.59 -15.80 6.60
CA ILE A 142 0.91 -15.45 7.86
C ILE A 142 0.79 -13.93 8.02
N ILE A 143 1.88 -13.19 7.81
CA ILE A 143 1.85 -11.72 7.85
C ILE A 143 0.89 -11.21 6.77
N GLY A 144 0.98 -11.76 5.56
CA GLY A 144 0.12 -11.39 4.44
C GLY A 144 -1.36 -11.55 4.73
N VAL A 145 -1.78 -12.72 5.21
CA VAL A 145 -3.20 -12.97 5.49
C VAL A 145 -3.71 -12.09 6.61
N VAL A 146 -2.92 -11.88 7.67
CA VAL A 146 -3.30 -11.00 8.77
C VAL A 146 -3.43 -9.55 8.31
N LEU A 147 -2.46 -9.04 7.55
CA LEU A 147 -2.53 -7.67 7.03
C LEU A 147 -3.65 -7.52 5.99
N HIS A 148 -3.97 -8.56 5.21
CA HIS A 148 -5.14 -8.58 4.34
C HIS A 148 -6.44 -8.45 5.13
N GLU A 149 -6.63 -9.28 6.16
CA GLU A 149 -7.82 -9.24 7.02
C GLU A 149 -7.98 -7.87 7.69
N ARG A 150 -6.89 -7.33 8.25
CA ARG A 150 -6.88 -6.04 8.95
C ARG A 150 -7.11 -4.86 7.99
N ALA A 151 -6.41 -4.82 6.87
CA ALA A 151 -6.42 -3.69 5.95
C ALA A 151 -7.58 -3.71 4.94
N ARG A 152 -7.93 -4.89 4.41
CA ARG A 152 -8.93 -5.02 3.33
C ARG A 152 -10.31 -5.40 3.84
N LEU A 153 -10.41 -6.27 4.83
CA LEU A 153 -11.71 -6.66 5.39
C LEU A 153 -12.15 -5.72 6.51
N SER A 154 -11.21 -5.26 7.35
CA SER A 154 -11.49 -4.38 8.48
C SER A 154 -11.09 -2.90 8.29
N GLY A 155 -10.48 -2.55 7.15
CA GLY A 155 -10.28 -1.15 6.75
C GLY A 155 -9.14 -0.39 7.46
N SER A 156 -8.18 -1.07 8.08
CA SER A 156 -7.01 -0.41 8.68
C SER A 156 -6.07 0.18 7.62
N THR A 157 -5.88 1.50 7.65
CA THR A 157 -4.90 2.19 6.79
C THR A 157 -3.47 1.93 7.25
N ASP A 158 -3.25 1.86 8.56
CA ASP A 158 -1.91 1.66 9.14
C ASP A 158 -1.36 0.29 8.75
N ASP A 159 -2.22 -0.75 8.79
CA ASP A 159 -1.84 -2.09 8.34
C ASP A 159 -1.65 -2.17 6.81
N ALA A 160 -2.30 -1.28 6.04
CA ALA A 160 -2.11 -1.19 4.59
C ALA A 160 -0.78 -0.51 4.20
N ASP A 161 -0.29 0.38 5.06
CA ASP A 161 1.00 1.06 4.92
C ASP A 161 2.14 0.18 5.43
N LEU A 162 1.94 -0.52 6.55
CA LEU A 162 2.87 -1.55 7.02
C LEU A 162 3.12 -2.62 5.97
N ALA A 163 2.06 -3.13 5.32
CA ALA A 163 2.23 -4.12 4.26
C ALA A 163 3.06 -3.60 3.09
N GLN A 164 2.93 -2.30 2.75
CA GLN A 164 3.75 -1.69 1.72
C GLN A 164 5.22 -1.59 2.15
N ALA A 165 5.49 -1.21 3.39
CA ALA A 165 6.85 -1.16 3.92
C ALA A 165 7.53 -2.54 3.90
N ILE A 166 6.78 -3.60 4.21
CA ILE A 166 7.26 -4.98 4.13
C ILE A 166 7.55 -5.38 2.68
N ASP A 167 6.66 -5.06 1.73
CA ASP A 167 6.91 -5.32 0.31
C ASP A 167 8.20 -4.64 -0.17
N ASP A 168 8.41 -3.38 0.23
CA ASP A 168 9.60 -2.62 -0.13
C ASP A 168 10.88 -3.25 0.48
N ALA A 169 10.86 -3.63 1.77
CA ALA A 169 11.99 -4.27 2.45
C ALA A 169 12.35 -5.65 1.88
N VAL A 170 11.34 -6.47 1.53
CA VAL A 170 11.54 -7.77 0.86
C VAL A 170 12.14 -7.56 -0.53
N HIS A 171 11.65 -6.58 -1.28
CA HIS A 171 12.16 -6.28 -2.62
C HIS A 171 13.62 -5.82 -2.61
N LEU A 172 14.02 -5.06 -1.58
CA LEU A 172 15.41 -4.62 -1.37
C LEU A 172 16.32 -5.75 -0.83
N GLY A 173 15.75 -6.89 -0.44
CA GLY A 173 16.49 -8.02 0.15
C GLY A 173 16.93 -7.78 1.59
N GLU A 174 16.34 -6.79 2.26
CA GLU A 174 16.61 -6.44 3.67
C GLU A 174 15.82 -7.34 4.63
N LEU A 175 14.74 -7.95 4.13
CA LEU A 175 13.87 -8.83 4.88
C LEU A 175 13.64 -10.16 4.16
N TYR A 176 13.73 -11.27 4.90
CA TYR A 176 13.50 -12.62 4.40
C TYR A 176 12.41 -13.30 5.23
N LEU A 177 11.29 -13.67 4.58
CA LEU A 177 10.06 -14.13 5.24
C LEU A 177 9.63 -15.55 4.84
N GLN A 178 10.48 -16.30 4.13
CA GLN A 178 10.15 -17.64 3.62
C GLN A 178 10.30 -18.74 4.69
N GLY A 179 10.74 -18.38 5.90
CA GLY A 179 10.75 -19.27 7.06
C GLY A 179 9.34 -19.58 7.57
N HIS A 180 9.26 -20.24 8.72
CA HIS A 180 8.00 -20.55 9.42
C HIS A 180 8.11 -20.06 10.87
N LEU A 181 6.97 -19.80 11.50
CA LEU A 181 6.91 -19.48 12.93
C LEU A 181 6.72 -20.77 13.71
N ASP A 182 7.56 -21.07 14.70
CA ASP A 182 7.32 -22.22 15.57
C ASP A 182 6.11 -21.90 16.46
N PRO A 183 4.95 -22.56 16.28
CA PRO A 183 3.72 -22.21 17.00
C PRO A 183 3.82 -22.47 18.51
N THR A 184 4.86 -23.19 18.97
CA THR A 184 5.09 -23.53 20.37
C THR A 184 6.04 -22.56 21.08
N THR A 185 6.88 -21.84 20.36
CA THR A 185 7.88 -20.94 20.94
C THR A 185 7.74 -19.48 20.52
N VAL A 186 7.05 -19.20 19.41
CA VAL A 186 6.89 -17.82 18.91
C VAL A 186 6.18 -16.95 19.94
N THR A 187 6.70 -15.74 20.12
CA THR A 187 6.14 -14.75 21.06
C THR A 187 5.65 -13.51 20.33
N GLY A 188 4.71 -12.80 20.97
CA GLY A 188 4.21 -11.53 20.44
C GLY A 188 5.29 -10.46 20.32
N ASP A 189 6.27 -10.45 21.25
CA ASP A 189 7.36 -9.48 21.27
C ASP A 189 8.32 -9.69 20.09
N GLU A 190 8.68 -10.94 19.77
CA GLU A 190 9.50 -11.27 18.59
C GLU A 190 8.81 -10.84 17.28
N ILE A 191 7.50 -11.06 17.19
CA ILE A 191 6.72 -10.60 16.02
C ILE A 191 6.67 -9.08 15.96
N GLN A 192 6.47 -8.41 17.10
CA GLN A 192 6.41 -6.95 17.14
C GLN A 192 7.75 -6.34 16.73
N GLU A 193 8.87 -6.85 17.24
CA GLU A 193 10.22 -6.41 16.87
C GLU A 193 10.46 -6.58 15.36
N LEU A 194 10.01 -7.70 14.78
CA LEU A 194 10.06 -7.91 13.33
C LEU A 194 9.31 -6.83 12.57
N LEU A 195 8.07 -6.51 12.97
CA LEU A 195 7.25 -5.51 12.29
C LEU A 195 7.81 -4.09 12.46
N ASP A 196 8.28 -3.75 13.66
CA ASP A 196 8.84 -2.43 13.97
C ASP A 196 10.13 -2.17 13.18
N SER A 197 10.96 -3.21 12.97
CA SER A 197 12.19 -3.11 12.18
C SER A 197 11.96 -2.61 10.74
N VAL A 198 10.76 -2.82 10.21
CA VAL A 198 10.36 -2.42 8.87
C VAL A 198 9.64 -1.07 8.87
N ALA A 199 8.84 -0.78 9.90
CA ALA A 199 8.10 0.47 10.02
C ALA A 199 9.01 1.70 10.20
N ASP A 200 10.09 1.55 10.96
CA ASP A 200 11.02 2.66 11.29
C ASP A 200 12.02 2.99 10.17
N GLY A 201 12.18 2.10 9.18
CA GLY A 201 13.11 2.28 8.05
C GLY A 201 12.61 3.25 6.96
N GLY A 202 11.37 3.74 7.07
CA GLY A 202 10.69 4.55 6.05
C GLY A 202 10.82 6.08 6.18
N HIS A 203 11.83 6.59 6.91
CA HIS A 203 12.04 8.03 7.13
C HIS A 203 12.91 8.71 6.06
#